data_AF-A0AAW4XKK4-F1
#
_entry.id   AF-A0AAW4XKK4-F1
#
_cell.length_a   1.000
_cell.length_b   1.000
_cell.length_c   1.000
_cell.angle_alpha   90.00
_cell.angle_beta   90.00
_cell.angle_gamma   90.00
#
_symmetry.space_group_name_H-M   'P 1'
#
loop_
_entity.id
_entity.type
_entity.pdbx_description
1 polymer ?
#
loop_
_entity_poly.entity_id
_entity_poly.type
_entity_poly.pdbx_seq_one_letter_code
_entity_poly.pdbx_strand_id
1 'polypeptide(L)' 'MGEIRNKWNELGGSQGALGYPVSDEIDVDGVKVSTFERGSIYFEDGVVSVR' A
#
# COMPACT_ATOMS: atom_id res chain seq x y z
N MET A 1 -11.62 -6.59 -2.54
CA MET A 1 -10.28 -6.59 -3.16
C MET A 1 -9.65 -5.26 -2.78
N GLY A 2 -8.51 -5.25 -2.09
CA GLY A 2 -7.96 -4.02 -1.50
C GLY A 2 -7.26 -3.16 -2.56
N GLU A 3 -7.62 -1.88 -2.65
CA GLU A 3 -7.04 -0.89 -3.57
C GLU A 3 -5.52 -0.77 -3.40
N ILE A 4 -5.03 -0.85 -2.16
CA ILE A 4 -3.60 -0.88 -1.84
C ILE A 4 -2.91 -2.08 -2.51
N ARG A 5 -3.52 -3.27 -2.43
CA ARG A 5 -2.98 -4.50 -3.03
C ARG A 5 -2.98 -4.40 -4.55
N ASN A 6 -4.02 -3.81 -5.15
CA ASN A 6 -4.05 -3.57 -6.59
C ASN A 6 -2.88 -2.66 -7.00
N LYS A 7 -2.71 -1.52 -6.33
CA LYS A 7 -1.61 -0.60 -6.60
C LYS A 7 -0.23 -1.23 -6.41
N TRP A 8 -0.06 -2.02 -5.34
CA TRP A 8 1.18 -2.76 -5.10
C TRP A 8 1.48 -3.76 -6.23
N ASN A 9 0.47 -4.49 -6.73
CA ASN A 9 0.65 -5.37 -7.89
C ASN A 9 0.99 -4.58 -9.17
N GLU A 10 0.35 -3.44 -9.41
CA GLU A 10 0.69 -2.54 -10.53
C GLU A 10 2.13 -2.02 -10.47
N LEU A 11 2.67 -1.83 -9.25
CA LEU A 11 4.05 -1.39 -9.02
C LEU A 11 5.09 -2.52 -9.10
N GLY A 12 4.67 -3.75 -9.48
CA GLY A 12 5.55 -4.91 -9.64
C GLY A 12 5.56 -5.86 -8.44
N GLY A 13 4.68 -5.67 -7.46
CA GLY A 13 4.55 -6.52 -6.29
C GLY A 13 5.84 -6.59 -5.47
N SER A 14 6.20 -7.79 -5.02
CA SER A 14 7.38 -8.03 -4.17
C SER A 14 8.72 -7.78 -4.87
N GLN A 15 8.76 -7.87 -6.21
CA GLN A 15 9.94 -7.53 -7.01
C GLN A 15 9.89 -6.08 -7.52
N GLY A 16 8.83 -5.35 -7.17
CA GLY A 16 8.53 -4.03 -7.65
C GLY A 16 9.20 -2.91 -6.87
N ALA A 17 8.73 -1.68 -7.11
CA ALA A 17 9.29 -0.47 -6.51
C ALA A 17 9.21 -0.45 -4.97
N LEU A 18 8.17 -1.08 -4.40
CA LEU A 18 7.89 -1.06 -2.95
C LEU A 18 8.50 -2.25 -2.19
N GLY A 19 8.74 -3.38 -2.86
CA GLY A 19 9.22 -4.61 -2.20
C GLY A 19 8.13 -5.36 -1.43
N TYR A 20 8.55 -6.11 -0.42
CA TYR A 20 7.64 -6.89 0.42
C TYR A 20 6.89 -6.01 1.43
N PRO A 21 5.65 -6.38 1.83
CA PRO A 21 4.96 -5.74 2.93
C PRO A 21 5.73 -6.00 4.23
N VAL A 22 6.05 -4.94 4.97
CA VAL A 22 6.78 -5.02 6.26
C VAL A 22 5.86 -4.85 7.46
N SER A 23 4.64 -4.36 7.24
CA SER A 23 3.63 -4.19 8.27
C SER A 23 2.25 -4.56 7.72
N ASP A 24 1.38 -5.03 8.62
CA ASP A 24 -0.03 -5.25 8.33
C ASP A 24 -0.74 -3.95 7.92
N GLU A 25 -1.86 -4.09 7.20
CA GLU A 25 -2.74 -2.97 6.86
C GLU A 25 -3.33 -2.39 8.15
N ILE A 26 -2.97 -1.15 8.47
CA ILE A 26 -3.56 -0.40 9.58
C ILE A 26 -4.66 0.50 9.03
N ASP A 27 -5.75 0.62 9.79
CA ASP A 27 -6.86 1.52 9.51
C ASP A 27 -6.87 2.61 10.59
N VAL A 28 -6.62 3.85 10.19
CA VAL A 28 -6.53 5.00 11.09
C VAL A 28 -7.49 6.06 10.57
N ASP A 29 -8.60 6.25 11.27
CA ASP A 29 -9.60 7.28 10.94
C ASP A 29 -10.15 7.18 9.49
N GLY A 30 -10.28 5.97 8.96
CA GLY A 30 -10.71 5.73 7.57
C GLY A 30 -9.57 5.76 6.54
N VAL A 31 -8.34 6.00 6.98
CA VAL A 31 -7.12 5.88 6.17
C VAL A 31 -6.53 4.49 6.36
N LYS A 32 -6.47 3.73 5.26
CA LYS A 32 -5.78 2.45 5.21
C LYS A 32 -4.33 2.67 4.80
N VAL A 33 -3.39 2.15 5.59
CA VAL A 33 -1.96 2.26 5.29
C VAL A 33 -1.34 0.88 5.27
N SER A 34 -0.56 0.59 4.22
CA SER A 34 0.34 -0.57 4.19
C SER A 34 1.77 -0.09 3.99
N THR A 35 2.64 -0.52 4.89
CA THR A 35 4.07 -0.20 4.82
C THR A 35 4.78 -1.34 4.12
N PHE A 36 5.66 -1.00 3.18
CA PHE A 36 6.50 -1.92 2.43
C PHE A 36 7.97 -1.61 2.70
N GLU A 37 8.88 -2.50 2.30
CA GLU A 37 10.31 -2.36 2.54
C GLU A 37 10.89 -1.03 2.02
N ARG A 38 10.34 -0.52 0.93
CA ARG A 38 10.90 0.62 0.17
C ARG A 38 9.94 1.79 0.03
N GLY A 39 8.82 1.78 0.77
CA GLY A 39 7.83 2.86 0.72
C GLY A 39 6.54 2.48 1.41
N SER A 40 5.53 3.33 1.32
CA SER A 40 4.21 3.08 1.92
C SER A 40 3.10 3.44 0.96
N ILE A 41 2.02 2.66 0.98
CA ILE A 41 0.80 2.99 0.25
C ILE A 41 -0.26 3.39 1.26
N TYR A 42 -0.88 4.53 0.99
CA TYR A 42 -2.00 5.10 1.73
C TYR A 42 -3.24 5.02 0.85
N PHE A 43 -4.36 4.67 1.46
CA PHE A 43 -5.66 4.65 0.81
C PHE A 43 -6.66 5.37 1.72
N GLU A 44 -7.17 6.48 1.24
CA GLU A 44 -8.09 7.35 1.96
C GLU A 44 -9.18 7.80 0.97
N ASP A 45 -10.45 7.65 1.34
CA ASP A 45 -11.59 8.14 0.57
C ASP A 45 -11.59 7.73 -0.93
N GLY A 46 -11.11 6.51 -1.25
CA GLY A 46 -11.02 6.03 -2.63
C GLY A 46 -9.79 6.52 -3.40
N VAL A 47 -8.87 7.25 -2.75
CA VAL A 47 -7.64 7.75 -3.35
C VAL A 47 -6.45 6.94 -2.85
N VAL A 48 -5.71 6.33 -3.78
CA VAL A 48 -4.46 5.63 -3.48
C VAL A 48 -3.26 6.56 -3.68
N SER A 49 -2.51 6.80 -2.62
CA SER A 49 -1.26 7.57 -2.64
C SER A 49 -0.07 6.70 -2.29
N VAL A 50 1.04 6.86 -3.02
CA VAL A 50 2.31 6.16 -2.75
C VAL A 50 3.31 7.16 -2.23
N ARG A 51 3.96 6.85 -1.11
CA ARG A 51 4.94 7.71 -0.43
C ARG A 51 6.27 6.99 -0.27
#